data_AF-G5DZQ2-F1
#
_entry.id   AF-G5DZQ2-F1
#
_cell.length_a   1.000
_cell.length_b   1.000
_cell.length_c   1.000
_cell.angle_alpha   90.00
_cell.angle_beta   90.00
_cell.angle_gamma   90.00
#
_symmetry.space_group_name_H-M   'P 1'
#
loop_
_entity.id
_entity.type
_entity.pdbx_description
1 polymer ?
#
loop_
_entity_poly.entity_id
_entity_poly.type
_entity_poly.pdbx_seq_one_letter_code
_entity_poly.pdbx_strand_id
1 'polypeptide(L)'
;SVLPTKRSYDSASGVGVVSPFSANGRTFSSGVRSSTQPTIKRQKLNLADAPNPVVFVATKDTRSLRKSLSHMEMRRAARRPNQPLKLKLP
;
A
#
# COMPACT_ATOMS: atom_id res chain seq x y z
N SER A 1 -15.26 14.82 -37.55
CA SER A 1 -14.68 14.50 -36.23
C SER A 1 -15.34 15.37 -35.18
N VAL A 2 -16.34 14.85 -34.49
CA VAL A 2 -17.12 15.62 -33.50
C VAL A 2 -16.69 15.19 -32.11
N LEU A 3 -16.06 16.10 -31.35
CA LEU A 3 -15.75 15.90 -29.93
C LEU A 3 -17.04 16.07 -29.11
N PRO A 4 -17.31 15.23 -28.09
CA PRO A 4 -18.45 15.47 -27.22
C PRO A 4 -18.18 16.62 -26.24
N THR A 5 -19.07 17.60 -26.29
CA THR A 5 -19.25 18.72 -25.37
C THR A 5 -19.23 18.27 -23.89
N LYS A 6 -18.40 18.93 -23.08
CA LYS A 6 -18.42 18.83 -21.61
C LYS A 6 -19.83 19.19 -21.11
N ARG A 7 -20.55 18.22 -20.52
CA ARG A 7 -21.80 18.51 -19.81
C ARG A 7 -21.50 19.19 -18.48
N SER A 8 -22.09 20.36 -18.32
CA SER A 8 -22.07 21.20 -17.12
C SER A 8 -22.72 20.48 -15.94
N TYR A 9 -22.19 20.71 -14.75
CA TYR A 9 -22.74 20.24 -13.48
C TYR A 9 -24.06 20.97 -13.19
N ASP A 10 -25.17 20.24 -13.12
CA ASP A 10 -26.37 20.74 -12.45
C ASP A 10 -26.22 20.53 -10.95
N SER A 11 -25.99 21.63 -10.25
CA SER A 11 -26.11 21.74 -8.80
C SER A 11 -27.54 22.17 -8.49
N ALA A 12 -28.41 21.20 -8.16
CA ALA A 12 -29.74 21.46 -7.61
C ALA A 12 -29.81 20.89 -6.18
N SER A 13 -29.49 21.78 -5.25
CA SER A 13 -29.98 21.91 -3.88
C SER A 13 -30.87 20.80 -3.28
N GLY A 14 -30.45 20.25 -2.14
CA GLY A 14 -31.34 19.54 -1.23
C GLY A 14 -30.63 18.92 -0.04
N VAL A 15 -30.39 19.72 1.00
CA VAL A 15 -30.25 19.31 2.42
C VAL A 15 -29.42 18.04 2.71
N GLY A 16 -28.21 18.25 3.23
CA GLY A 16 -27.61 17.36 4.23
C GLY A 16 -26.71 16.24 3.70
N VAL A 17 -25.49 16.24 4.24
CA VAL A 17 -24.54 15.11 4.29
C VAL A 17 -23.82 14.78 2.98
N VAL A 18 -22.64 15.38 2.80
CA VAL A 18 -21.60 14.88 1.91
C VAL A 18 -21.24 13.46 2.34
N SER A 19 -21.71 12.45 1.60
CA SER A 19 -21.36 11.05 1.88
C SER A 19 -19.94 10.77 1.37
N PRO A 20 -19.01 10.30 2.21
CA PRO A 20 -17.67 9.92 1.78
C PRO A 20 -17.75 8.51 1.16
N PHE A 21 -18.08 8.42 -0.12
CA PHE A 21 -18.11 7.12 -0.81
C PHE A 21 -16.70 6.75 -1.30
N SER A 22 -16.24 5.55 -0.93
CA SER A 22 -15.14 4.86 -1.60
C SER A 22 -15.66 4.19 -2.89
N ALA A 23 -14.85 4.10 -3.94
CA ALA A 23 -15.21 3.63 -5.29
C ALA A 23 -15.80 2.20 -5.38
N ASN A 24 -15.93 1.48 -4.26
CA ASN A 24 -16.47 0.13 -4.16
C ASN A 24 -17.80 0.07 -3.38
N GLY A 25 -18.52 1.18 -3.24
CA GLY A 25 -19.84 1.22 -2.59
C GLY A 25 -19.86 0.91 -1.09
N ARG A 26 -18.68 0.74 -0.47
CA ARG A 26 -18.56 0.58 0.98
C ARG A 26 -18.52 1.96 1.62
N THR A 27 -19.50 2.25 2.46
CA THR A 27 -19.45 3.40 3.35
C THR A 27 -18.20 3.27 4.20
N PHE A 28 -17.40 4.33 4.30
CA PHE A 28 -16.49 4.44 5.44
C PHE A 28 -17.42 4.54 6.64
N SER A 29 -17.67 3.41 7.32
CA SER A 29 -18.11 3.47 8.70
C SER A 29 -17.15 4.46 9.35
N SER A 30 -17.68 5.60 9.78
CA SER A 30 -17.01 6.62 10.56
C SER A 30 -16.68 6.02 11.93
N GLY A 31 -15.83 5.00 11.92
CA GLY A 31 -15.03 4.56 13.02
C GLY A 31 -13.64 5.10 12.75
N VAL A 32 -13.49 6.42 12.90
CA VAL A 32 -12.24 6.91 13.46
C VAL A 32 -12.03 6.05 14.68
N ARG A 33 -11.06 5.12 14.62
CA ARG A 33 -10.54 4.51 15.84
C ARG A 33 -9.80 5.64 16.53
N SER A 34 -10.57 6.55 17.14
CA SER A 34 -10.07 7.43 18.17
C SER A 34 -9.58 6.47 19.23
N SER A 35 -8.27 6.22 19.19
CA SER A 35 -7.61 5.58 20.30
C SER A 35 -7.83 6.51 21.47
N THR A 36 -8.76 6.16 22.35
CA THR A 36 -8.96 6.79 23.66
C THR A 36 -7.81 6.47 24.62
N GLN A 37 -6.66 6.02 24.10
CA GLN A 37 -5.50 5.76 24.92
C GLN A 37 -5.00 7.11 25.46
N PRO A 38 -4.88 7.26 26.79
CA PRO A 38 -4.43 8.52 27.38
C PRO A 38 -3.10 8.93 26.76
N THR A 39 -3.08 10.14 26.20
CA THR A 39 -1.89 10.77 25.58
C THR A 39 -0.68 10.81 26.50
N ILE A 40 -0.90 10.67 27.81
CA ILE A 40 0.08 10.81 28.90
C ILE A 40 1.10 9.65 28.94
N LYS A 41 0.76 8.45 28.41
CA LYS A 41 1.68 7.28 28.43
C LYS A 41 2.28 6.93 27.07
N ARG A 42 2.14 7.77 26.05
CA ARG A 42 2.82 7.55 24.77
C ARG A 42 4.24 8.08 24.91
N GLN A 43 5.15 7.20 25.34
CA GLN A 43 6.58 7.48 25.23
C GLN A 43 6.86 7.83 23.76
N LYS A 44 7.28 9.09 23.51
CA LYS A 44 7.65 9.55 22.18
C LYS A 44 8.83 8.68 21.74
N LEU A 45 8.64 7.88 20.68
CA LEU A 45 9.70 7.06 20.11
C LEU A 45 10.83 8.01 19.69
N ASN A 46 12.00 7.84 20.29
CA ASN A 46 13.19 8.58 19.90
C ASN A 46 13.60 8.14 18.50
N LEU A 47 13.59 9.04 17.52
CA LEU A 47 14.05 8.74 16.16
C LEU A 47 15.52 8.30 16.12
N ALA A 48 16.31 8.69 17.14
CA ALA A 48 17.70 8.25 17.33
C ALA A 48 17.84 6.78 17.77
N ASP A 49 16.76 6.16 18.25
CA ASP A 49 16.71 4.73 18.62
C ASP A 49 16.27 3.85 17.43
N ALA A 50 15.91 4.47 16.30
CA ALA A 50 15.61 3.73 15.10
C ALA A 50 16.91 3.14 14.52
N PRO A 51 16.90 1.88 14.05
CA PRO A 51 18.06 1.31 13.38
C PRO A 51 18.41 2.13 12.14
N ASN A 52 19.72 2.25 11.86
CA ASN A 52 20.20 2.90 10.65
C ASN A 52 19.55 2.28 9.40
N PRO A 53 19.26 3.09 8.36
CA PRO A 53 18.67 2.56 7.13
C PRO A 53 19.63 1.57 6.48
N VAL A 54 19.18 0.32 6.32
CA VAL A 54 19.94 -0.72 5.63
C VAL A 54 19.58 -0.70 4.14
N VAL A 55 20.59 -0.61 3.27
CA VAL A 55 20.42 -0.70 1.83
C VAL A 55 20.87 -2.08 1.35
N PHE A 56 19.97 -2.80 0.67
CA PHE A 56 20.29 -4.10 0.09
C PHE A 56 20.49 -3.95 -1.42
N VAL A 57 21.75 -4.07 -1.85
CA VAL A 57 22.09 -4.13 -3.28
C VAL A 57 22.33 -5.58 -3.66
N ALA A 58 21.55 -6.08 -4.62
CA ALA A 58 21.77 -7.43 -5.13
C ALA A 58 23.16 -7.54 -5.76
N THR A 59 23.86 -8.65 -5.50
CA THR A 59 25.13 -8.97 -6.15
C THR A 59 24.89 -9.52 -7.56
N LYS A 60 25.98 -9.69 -8.33
CA LYS A 60 25.94 -10.35 -9.64
C LYS A 60 25.37 -11.77 -9.52
N ASP A 61 25.79 -12.51 -8.49
CA ASP A 61 25.40 -13.90 -8.29
C ASP A 61 23.90 -14.02 -7.96
N THR A 62 23.38 -13.14 -7.10
CA THR A 62 21.93 -13.08 -6.82
C THR A 62 21.12 -12.72 -8.08
N ARG A 63 21.65 -11.86 -8.96
CA ARG A 63 21.00 -11.56 -10.24
C ARG A 63 20.99 -12.79 -11.16
N SER A 64 22.09 -13.53 -11.27
CA SER A 64 22.17 -14.75 -12.08
C SER A 64 21.22 -15.84 -11.56
N LEU A 65 21.20 -16.09 -10.24
CA LEU A 65 20.32 -17.07 -9.61
C LEU A 65 18.83 -16.78 -9.84
N ARG A 66 18.43 -15.50 -9.87
CA ARG A 66 17.03 -15.13 -10.19
C ARG A 66 16.69 -15.35 -11.66
N LYS A 67 17.65 -15.20 -12.58
CA LYS A 67 17.43 -15.43 -14.01
C LYS A 67 17.18 -16.90 -14.35
N SER A 68 17.67 -17.84 -13.53
CA SER A 68 17.42 -19.27 -13.72
C SER A 68 16.06 -19.75 -13.19
N LEU A 69 15.29 -18.89 -12.50
CA LEU A 69 13.95 -19.24 -12.02
C LEU A 69 12.93 -19.22 -13.15
N SER A 70 11.92 -20.09 -13.06
CA SER A 70 10.80 -20.03 -14.01
C SER A 70 9.96 -18.76 -13.80
N HIS A 71 9.30 -18.32 -14.87
CA HIS A 71 8.41 -17.16 -14.80
C HIS A 71 7.24 -17.37 -13.81
N MET A 72 6.77 -18.60 -13.65
CA MET A 72 5.73 -18.94 -12.67
C MET A 72 6.22 -18.75 -11.23
N GLU A 73 7.43 -19.19 -10.92
CA GLU A 73 8.03 -19.02 -9.59
C GLU A 73 8.24 -17.55 -9.24
N MET A 74 8.75 -16.76 -10.20
CA MET A 74 8.89 -15.31 -10.02
C MET A 74 7.56 -14.62 -9.72
N ARG A 75 6.49 -14.94 -10.49
CA ARG A 75 5.15 -14.38 -10.26
C ARG A 75 4.58 -14.76 -8.89
N ARG A 76 4.81 -16.00 -8.43
CA ARG A 76 4.39 -16.45 -7.10
C ARG A 76 5.16 -15.70 -6.00
N ALA A 77 6.49 -15.63 -6.12
CA ALA A 77 7.38 -14.96 -5.18
C ALA A 77 7.04 -13.47 -5.00
N ALA A 78 6.82 -12.75 -6.10
CA ALA A 78 6.48 -11.32 -6.08
C ALA A 78 5.16 -11.00 -5.34
N ARG A 79 4.28 -12.00 -5.17
CA ARG A 79 2.98 -11.86 -4.49
C ARG A 79 3.01 -12.35 -3.04
N ARG A 80 4.15 -12.88 -2.57
CA ARG A 80 4.31 -13.49 -1.24
C ARG A 80 5.60 -12.97 -0.56
N PRO A 81 5.67 -11.67 -0.21
CA PRO A 81 6.91 -11.05 0.30
C PRO A 81 7.39 -11.62 1.63
N ASN A 82 6.47 -12.16 2.44
CA ASN A 82 6.78 -12.72 3.76
C ASN A 82 7.05 -14.23 3.71
N GLN A 83 7.08 -14.82 2.51
CA GLN A 83 7.29 -16.26 2.33
C GLN A 83 8.71 -16.53 1.85
N PRO A 84 9.48 -17.40 2.53
CA PRO A 84 10.83 -17.73 2.11
C PRO A 84 10.85 -18.37 0.71
N LEU A 85 11.83 -17.95 -0.10
CA LEU A 85 12.09 -18.57 -1.40
C LEU A 85 13.01 -19.76 -1.22
N LYS A 86 12.57 -20.93 -1.68
CA LYS A 86 13.39 -22.14 -1.74
C LYS A 86 14.29 -22.06 -2.99
N LEU A 87 15.42 -21.39 -2.85
CA LEU A 87 16.43 -21.33 -3.91
C LEU A 87 17.41 -22.48 -3.73
N LYS A 88 17.77 -23.18 -4.82
CA LYS A 88 18.92 -24.07 -4.81
C LYS A 88 20.16 -23.21 -4.99
N LEU A 89 20.99 -23.15 -3.95
CA LEU A 89 22.30 -22.54 -4.08
C LEU A 89 23.18 -23.45 -4.95
N PRO A 90 24.04 -22.88 -5.83
CA PRO A 90 25.07 -23.66 -6.50
C PRO A 90 26.04 -24.29 -5.50
#